data_AF-A0A6A4VIG6-F1
#
_entry.id   AF-A0A6A4VIG6-F1
#
_cell.length_a   1.000
_cell.length_b   1.000
_cell.length_c   1.000
_cell.angle_alpha   90.00
_cell.angle_beta   90.00
_cell.angle_gamma   90.00
#
_symmetry.space_group_name_H-M   'P 1'
#
loop_
_entity.id
_entity.type
_entity.pdbx_description
1 polymer ?
#
loop_
_entity_poly.entity_id
_entity_poly.type
_entity_poly.pdbx_seq_one_letter_code
_entity_poly.pdbx_strand_id
1 'polypeptide(L)'
;MVHLQSAVAGPAQQIISGMFYEGRLYEDALRALEDRFGKKEDIVQENMKAIFRSPSPSSNQDLQGLERFHSAVHSAVTVLQNLEYDGDLHSTENLRRVIEKLPQDMKYAWSEHAVEMEPRRASLTEFDQWLAKQVVGVLDVTNEVMGLERRF
;
A
#
# COMPACT_ATOMS: atom_id res chain seq x y z
N MET A 1 18.73 -23.67 -7.78
CA MET A 1 18.65 -23.89 -9.25
C MET A 1 17.23 -24.24 -9.69
N VAL A 2 16.79 -25.52 -9.68
CA VAL A 2 15.48 -25.93 -10.25
C VAL A 2 14.30 -25.07 -9.76
N HIS A 3 14.22 -24.77 -8.46
CA HIS A 3 13.14 -23.95 -7.89
C HIS A 3 13.00 -22.55 -8.50
N LEU A 4 14.11 -21.91 -8.93
CA LEU A 4 14.05 -20.61 -9.61
C LEU A 4 13.53 -20.77 -11.04
N GLN A 5 14.01 -21.78 -11.76
CA GLN A 5 13.53 -22.11 -13.12
C GLN A 5 12.04 -22.44 -13.16
N SER A 6 11.48 -23.04 -12.10
CA SER A 6 10.04 -23.29 -11.98
C SER A 6 9.21 -22.08 -11.52
N ALA A 7 9.86 -21.00 -11.06
CA ALA A 7 9.19 -19.81 -10.50
C ALA A 7 9.12 -18.62 -11.47
N VAL A 8 9.97 -18.56 -12.51
CA VAL A 8 9.91 -17.53 -13.57
C VAL A 8 9.54 -18.12 -14.93
N ALA A 9 8.62 -17.44 -15.61
CA ALA A 9 8.11 -17.80 -16.93
C ALA A 9 8.29 -16.66 -17.94
N GLY A 10 8.21 -16.97 -19.23
CA GLY A 10 8.20 -15.97 -20.31
C GLY A 10 9.54 -15.21 -20.42
N PRO A 11 9.53 -13.87 -20.60
CA PRO A 11 10.75 -13.09 -20.83
C PRO A 11 11.82 -13.24 -19.74
N ALA A 12 11.40 -13.35 -18.47
CA ALA A 12 12.32 -13.55 -17.34
C ALA A 12 13.10 -14.87 -17.47
N GLN A 13 12.42 -15.95 -17.87
CA GLN A 13 13.03 -17.26 -18.08
C GLN A 13 14.04 -17.27 -19.23
N GLN A 14 13.79 -16.51 -20.30
CA GLN A 14 14.72 -16.39 -21.43
C GLN A 14 16.04 -15.70 -21.03
N ILE A 15 15.99 -14.67 -20.19
CA ILE A 15 17.18 -13.89 -19.78
C ILE A 15 18.16 -14.76 -19.00
N ILE A 16 17.67 -15.52 -18.02
CA ILE A 16 18.51 -16.38 -17.18
C ILE A 16 18.88 -17.72 -17.85
N SER A 17 18.37 -18.01 -19.05
CA SER A 17 18.54 -19.32 -19.71
C SER A 17 20.00 -19.74 -19.98
N GLY A 18 20.90 -18.77 -20.19
CA GLY A 18 22.34 -19.02 -20.34
C GLY A 18 23.13 -19.05 -19.02
N MET A 19 22.52 -18.71 -17.88
CA MET A 19 23.19 -18.43 -16.60
C MET A 19 23.14 -19.64 -15.63
N PHE A 20 22.97 -20.86 -16.12
CA PHE A 20 22.61 -22.01 -15.28
C PHE A 20 23.74 -23.00 -14.94
N TYR A 21 25.00 -22.71 -15.31
CA TYR A 21 26.10 -23.69 -15.27
C TYR A 21 26.94 -23.69 -13.99
N GLU A 22 26.92 -22.63 -13.18
CA GLU A 22 27.65 -22.55 -11.90
C GLU A 22 26.84 -21.83 -10.81
N GLY A 23 27.18 -22.09 -9.54
CA GLY A 23 26.50 -21.47 -8.39
C GLY A 23 26.66 -19.96 -8.28
N ARG A 24 27.77 -19.39 -8.80
CA ARG A 24 27.99 -17.93 -8.83
C ARG A 24 26.98 -17.21 -9.73
N LEU A 25 26.65 -17.84 -10.85
CA LEU A 25 25.68 -17.33 -11.82
C LEU A 25 24.25 -17.26 -11.25
N TYR A 26 23.98 -17.84 -10.07
CA TYR A 26 22.71 -17.61 -9.37
C TYR A 26 22.58 -16.16 -8.88
N GLU A 27 23.64 -15.57 -8.33
CA GLU A 27 23.62 -14.16 -7.95
C GLU A 27 23.60 -13.25 -9.17
N ASP A 28 24.36 -13.59 -10.22
CA ASP A 28 24.36 -12.80 -11.46
C ASP A 28 23.01 -12.88 -12.18
N ALA A 29 22.31 -14.03 -12.11
CA ALA A 29 20.93 -14.17 -12.58
C ALA A 29 19.92 -13.42 -11.70
N LEU A 30 20.13 -13.35 -10.38
CA LEU A 30 19.29 -12.55 -9.48
C LEU A 30 19.46 -11.06 -9.80
N ARG A 31 20.71 -10.56 -9.87
CA ARG A 31 21.03 -9.18 -10.24
C ARG A 31 20.53 -8.84 -11.65
N ALA A 32 20.63 -9.75 -12.62
CA ALA A 32 20.08 -9.55 -13.97
C ALA A 32 18.54 -9.56 -14.03
N LEU A 33 17.85 -10.11 -13.03
CA LEU A 33 16.40 -9.95 -12.85
C LEU A 33 16.07 -8.64 -12.12
N GLU A 34 16.86 -8.25 -11.12
CA GLU A 34 16.73 -6.99 -10.38
C GLU A 34 16.97 -5.77 -11.28
N ASP A 35 18.06 -5.73 -12.05
CA ASP A 35 18.37 -4.65 -13.01
C ASP A 35 17.29 -4.48 -14.10
N ARG A 36 16.58 -5.57 -14.46
CA ARG A 36 15.70 -5.61 -15.64
C ARG A 36 14.20 -5.59 -15.31
N PHE A 37 13.82 -6.06 -14.12
CA PHE A 37 12.43 -6.11 -13.63
C PHE A 37 12.26 -5.51 -12.22
N GLY A 38 13.32 -5.41 -11.42
CA GLY A 38 13.35 -4.78 -10.09
C GLY A 38 13.45 -3.25 -10.12
N LYS A 39 13.07 -2.61 -11.22
CA LYS A 39 13.05 -1.14 -11.35
C LYS A 39 12.15 -0.55 -10.27
N LYS A 40 12.76 0.23 -9.36
CA LYS A 40 12.05 0.90 -8.25
C LYS A 40 10.80 1.66 -8.73
N GLU A 41 10.89 2.34 -9.88
CA GLU A 41 9.79 3.08 -10.51
C GLU A 41 8.60 2.19 -10.90
N ASP A 42 8.82 1.04 -11.56
CA ASP A 42 7.74 0.11 -11.92
C ASP A 42 7.06 -0.48 -10.67
N ILE A 43 7.86 -0.76 -9.62
CA ILE A 43 7.36 -1.25 -8.33
C ILE A 43 6.49 -0.19 -7.63
N VAL A 44 6.95 1.07 -7.57
CA VAL A 44 6.19 2.21 -7.03
C VAL A 44 4.90 2.44 -7.83
N GLN A 45 4.98 2.37 -9.16
CA GLN A 45 3.83 2.56 -10.04
C GLN A 45 2.77 1.46 -9.88
N GLU A 46 3.13 0.17 -9.77
CA GLU A 46 2.13 -0.87 -9.48
C GLU A 46 1.58 -0.81 -8.04
N ASN A 47 2.36 -0.38 -7.05
CA ASN A 47 1.84 -0.11 -5.70
C ASN A 47 0.82 1.05 -5.69
N MET A 48 1.12 2.15 -6.37
CA MET A 48 0.18 3.27 -6.53
C MET A 48 -1.08 2.83 -7.29
N LYS A 49 -0.93 2.06 -8.38
CA LYS A 49 -2.07 1.45 -9.09
C LYS A 49 -2.85 0.47 -8.20
N ALA A 50 -2.22 -0.22 -7.24
CA ALA A 50 -2.92 -1.08 -6.29
C ALA A 50 -3.87 -0.29 -5.38
N ILE A 51 -3.43 0.85 -4.80
CA ILE A 51 -4.35 1.75 -4.07
C ILE A 51 -5.47 2.23 -5.00
N PHE A 52 -5.14 2.69 -6.21
CA PHE A 52 -6.12 3.22 -7.15
C PHE A 52 -7.11 2.15 -7.68
N ARG A 53 -6.73 0.86 -7.73
CA ARG A 53 -7.60 -0.28 -8.09
C ARG A 53 -8.37 -0.87 -6.91
N SER A 54 -7.91 -0.72 -5.67
CA SER A 54 -8.58 -1.26 -4.47
C SER A 54 -10.04 -0.77 -4.36
N PRO A 55 -11.01 -1.58 -3.88
CA PRO A 55 -12.37 -1.08 -3.65
C PRO A 55 -12.39 0.13 -2.71
N SER A 56 -13.28 1.08 -2.97
CA SER A 56 -13.61 2.14 -2.01
C SER A 56 -14.41 1.56 -0.84
N PRO A 57 -14.13 1.96 0.42
CA PRO A 57 -15.01 1.65 1.56
C PRO A 57 -16.41 2.24 1.36
N SER A 58 -17.45 1.53 1.79
CA SER A 58 -18.84 1.92 1.57
C SER A 58 -19.31 3.07 2.47
N SER A 59 -18.79 3.12 3.70
CA SER A 59 -19.03 4.15 4.73
C SER A 59 -17.94 4.05 5.82
N ASN A 60 -17.93 4.96 6.79
CA ASN A 60 -17.14 4.82 8.01
C ASN A 60 -17.48 3.57 8.88
N GLN A 61 -18.58 2.86 8.60
CA GLN A 61 -18.98 1.62 9.27
C GLN A 61 -18.56 0.35 8.51
N ASP A 62 -18.07 0.48 7.27
CA ASP A 62 -17.61 -0.65 6.45
C ASP A 62 -16.21 -1.10 6.87
N LEU A 63 -16.10 -1.70 8.06
CA LEU A 63 -14.83 -2.13 8.64
C LEU A 63 -14.01 -3.01 7.67
N GLN A 64 -14.63 -3.93 6.95
CA GLN A 64 -13.91 -4.78 5.99
C GLN A 64 -13.44 -4.00 4.76
N GLY A 65 -14.22 -3.04 4.26
CA GLY A 65 -13.78 -2.11 3.22
C GLY A 65 -12.60 -1.26 3.69
N LEU A 66 -12.66 -0.77 4.92
CA LEU A 66 -11.62 0.05 5.55
C LEU A 66 -10.33 -0.71 5.80
N GLU A 67 -10.38 -1.92 6.37
CA GLU A 67 -9.22 -2.80 6.58
C GLU A 67 -8.50 -3.11 5.25
N ARG A 68 -9.27 -3.40 4.18
CA ARG A 68 -8.72 -3.70 2.84
C ARG A 68 -8.12 -2.45 2.19
N PHE A 69 -8.77 -1.30 2.33
CA PHE A 69 -8.28 -0.03 1.79
C PHE A 69 -7.01 0.42 2.53
N HIS A 70 -7.02 0.39 3.86
CA HIS A 70 -5.86 0.62 4.73
C HIS A 70 -4.71 -0.32 4.38
N SER A 71 -4.94 -1.63 4.27
CA SER A 71 -3.88 -2.59 3.91
C SER A 71 -3.20 -2.26 2.57
N ALA A 72 -3.96 -1.76 1.58
CA ALA A 72 -3.42 -1.34 0.29
C ALA A 72 -2.62 -0.02 0.39
N VAL A 73 -3.10 0.95 1.17
CA VAL A 73 -2.38 2.21 1.44
C VAL A 73 -1.08 1.94 2.21
N HIS A 74 -1.16 1.21 3.32
CA HIS A 74 -0.03 0.89 4.19
C HIS A 74 1.07 0.12 3.47
N SER A 75 0.70 -0.88 2.64
CA SER A 75 1.66 -1.63 1.83
C SER A 75 2.40 -0.72 0.86
N ALA A 76 1.68 0.16 0.16
CA ALA A 76 2.27 1.10 -0.79
C ALA A 76 3.16 2.15 -0.09
N VAL A 77 2.69 2.77 1.00
CA VAL A 77 3.47 3.74 1.79
C VAL A 77 4.76 3.09 2.30
N THR A 78 4.69 1.87 2.84
CA THR A 78 5.85 1.09 3.27
C THR A 78 6.83 0.85 2.12
N VAL A 79 6.35 0.49 0.93
CA VAL A 79 7.22 0.30 -0.25
C VAL A 79 7.86 1.61 -0.70
N LEU A 80 7.10 2.70 -0.80
CA LEU A 80 7.62 4.01 -1.22
C LEU A 80 8.67 4.54 -0.23
N GLN A 81 8.48 4.35 1.07
CA GLN A 81 9.47 4.68 2.11
C GLN A 81 10.74 3.85 1.97
N ASN A 82 10.64 2.52 1.86
CA ASN A 82 11.81 1.63 1.71
C ASN A 82 12.56 1.82 0.38
N LEU A 83 11.94 2.44 -0.62
CA LEU A 83 12.57 2.75 -1.91
C LEU A 83 13.08 4.19 -2.03
N GLU A 84 12.85 5.04 -1.02
CA GLU A 84 13.23 6.47 -0.94
C GLU A 84 12.46 7.39 -1.91
N TYR A 85 11.18 7.07 -2.18
CA TYR A 85 10.30 7.82 -3.09
C TYR A 85 9.55 8.96 -2.38
N ASP A 86 10.28 9.85 -1.70
CA ASP A 86 9.72 11.01 -0.98
C ASP A 86 8.84 11.91 -1.85
N GLY A 87 9.17 12.05 -3.14
CA GLY A 87 8.39 12.85 -4.08
C GLY A 87 6.96 12.34 -4.27
N ASP A 88 6.76 11.03 -4.33
CA ASP A 88 5.43 10.42 -4.45
C ASP A 88 4.69 10.37 -3.10
N LEU A 89 5.40 10.20 -1.98
CA LEU A 89 4.84 10.26 -0.63
C LEU A 89 4.25 11.64 -0.33
N HIS A 90 4.99 12.71 -0.64
CA HIS A 90 4.59 14.10 -0.39
C HIS A 90 3.79 14.73 -1.55
N SER A 91 3.50 13.97 -2.62
CA SER A 91 2.72 14.43 -3.76
C SER A 91 1.28 14.74 -3.35
N THR A 92 0.95 16.02 -3.35
CA THR A 92 -0.41 16.51 -3.04
C THR A 92 -1.46 15.92 -3.99
N GLU A 93 -1.09 15.63 -5.25
CA GLU A 93 -1.99 15.00 -6.23
C GLU A 93 -2.20 13.51 -5.96
N ASN A 94 -1.15 12.77 -5.56
CA ASN A 94 -1.31 11.37 -5.14
C ASN A 94 -2.24 11.29 -3.91
N LEU A 95 -1.97 12.12 -2.90
CA LEU A 95 -2.77 12.23 -1.68
C LEU A 95 -4.23 12.59 -2.01
N ARG A 96 -4.48 13.62 -2.83
CA ARG A 96 -5.82 14.02 -3.30
C ARG A 96 -6.57 12.83 -3.92
N ARG A 97 -5.92 12.09 -4.83
CA ARG A 97 -6.51 10.92 -5.51
C ARG A 97 -6.75 9.72 -4.60
N VAL A 98 -6.02 9.58 -3.48
CA VAL A 98 -6.32 8.57 -2.46
C VAL A 98 -7.50 9.01 -1.58
N ILE A 99 -7.55 10.27 -1.15
CA ILE A 99 -8.67 10.84 -0.38
C ILE A 99 -9.98 10.77 -1.17
N GLU A 100 -9.96 11.01 -2.49
CA GLU A 100 -11.13 10.93 -3.37
C GLU A 100 -11.87 9.58 -3.29
N LYS A 101 -11.18 8.51 -2.89
CA LYS A 101 -11.73 7.16 -2.76
C LYS A 101 -12.48 6.89 -1.47
N LEU A 102 -12.34 7.74 -0.46
CA LEU A 102 -13.09 7.62 0.79
C LEU A 102 -14.58 7.96 0.58
N PRO A 103 -15.47 7.46 1.45
CA PRO A 103 -16.84 7.99 1.57
C PRO A 103 -16.83 9.42 2.16
N GLN A 104 -17.94 10.16 2.00
CA GLN A 104 -17.99 11.62 2.18
C GLN A 104 -17.82 12.07 3.64
N ASP A 105 -18.34 11.28 4.57
CA ASP A 105 -18.13 11.33 6.02
C ASP A 105 -16.63 11.30 6.38
N MET A 106 -15.88 10.38 5.79
CA MET A 106 -14.45 10.22 6.04
C MET A 106 -13.60 11.29 5.36
N LYS A 107 -14.02 11.84 4.22
CA LYS A 107 -13.37 13.02 3.63
C LYS A 107 -13.44 14.23 4.55
N TYR A 108 -14.60 14.42 5.21
CA TYR A 108 -14.77 15.48 6.19
C TYR A 108 -13.87 15.28 7.41
N ALA A 109 -13.89 14.09 8.03
CA ALA A 109 -13.05 13.76 9.19
C ALA A 109 -11.53 13.81 8.88
N TRP A 110 -11.11 13.48 7.65
CA TRP A 110 -9.73 13.72 7.22
C TRP A 110 -9.44 15.21 7.07
N SER A 111 -10.37 16.00 6.53
CA SER A 111 -10.15 17.44 6.32
C SER A 111 -10.00 18.22 7.63
N GLU A 112 -10.72 17.86 8.68
CA GLU A 112 -10.51 18.42 10.03
C GLU A 112 -9.10 18.08 10.55
N HIS A 113 -8.69 16.80 10.48
CA HIS A 113 -7.36 16.38 10.91
C HIS A 113 -6.21 16.98 10.07
N ALA A 114 -6.46 17.27 8.79
CA ALA A 114 -5.50 17.92 7.91
C ALA A 114 -5.27 19.40 8.29
N VAL A 115 -6.29 20.10 8.79
CA VAL A 115 -6.16 21.47 9.31
C VAL A 115 -5.40 21.49 10.64
N GLU A 116 -5.59 20.50 11.52
CA GLU A 116 -4.82 20.34 12.76
C GLU A 116 -3.30 20.19 12.54
N MET A 117 -2.87 19.81 11.33
CA MET A 117 -1.45 19.62 11.00
C MET A 117 -0.75 20.89 10.47
N GLU A 118 -1.46 21.99 10.22
CA GLU A 118 -0.83 23.22 9.73
C GLU A 118 0.23 23.78 10.71
N PRO A 119 1.37 24.30 10.23
CA PRO A 119 1.73 24.57 8.83
C PRO A 119 2.37 23.38 8.08
N ARG A 120 2.41 22.18 8.66
CA ARG A 120 3.02 21.01 8.03
C ARG A 120 2.04 20.38 7.03
N ARG A 121 2.42 20.33 5.75
CA ARG A 121 1.63 19.62 4.73
C ARG A 121 1.55 18.13 5.06
N ALA A 122 0.34 17.58 5.05
CA ALA A 122 0.12 16.14 5.12
C ALA A 122 0.67 15.42 3.87
N SER A 123 1.16 14.21 4.07
CA SER A 123 1.63 13.28 3.02
C SER A 123 0.79 11.99 3.02
N LEU A 124 1.09 11.05 2.13
CA LEU A 124 0.53 9.70 2.19
C LEU A 124 0.86 8.98 3.51
N THR A 125 1.96 9.32 4.18
CA THR A 125 2.34 8.73 5.47
C THR A 125 1.43 9.20 6.61
N GLU A 126 1.08 10.49 6.65
CA GLU A 126 0.11 11.05 7.61
C GLU A 126 -1.29 10.46 7.40
N PHE A 127 -1.67 10.29 6.13
CA PHE A 127 -2.94 9.69 5.74
C PHE A 127 -3.05 8.23 6.18
N ASP A 128 -1.99 7.43 5.99
CA ASP A 128 -1.92 6.04 6.45
C ASP A 128 -2.08 5.94 7.98
N GLN A 129 -1.31 6.74 8.72
CA GLN A 129 -1.39 6.81 10.19
C GLN A 129 -2.75 7.27 10.72
N TRP A 130 -3.44 8.16 10.00
CA TRP A 130 -4.82 8.55 10.33
C TRP A 130 -5.80 7.43 10.03
N LEU A 131 -5.69 6.78 8.87
CA LEU A 131 -6.58 5.71 8.44
C LEU A 131 -6.48 4.49 9.36
N ALA A 132 -5.28 4.15 9.84
CA ALA A 132 -5.04 3.15 10.87
C ALA A 132 -5.86 3.43 12.15
N LYS A 133 -5.89 4.70 12.62
CA LYS A 133 -6.69 5.10 13.79
C LYS A 133 -8.20 4.97 13.54
N GLN A 134 -8.68 5.23 12.32
CA GLN A 134 -10.09 5.04 11.96
C GLN A 134 -10.49 3.56 12.06
N VAL A 135 -9.65 2.64 11.53
CA VAL A 135 -9.90 1.19 11.61
C VAL A 135 -9.97 0.71 13.07
N VAL A 136 -9.03 1.15 13.91
CA VAL A 136 -9.02 0.81 15.36
C VAL A 136 -10.23 1.41 16.09
N GLY A 137 -10.59 2.67 15.82
CA GLY A 137 -11.75 3.32 16.45
C GLY A 137 -13.08 2.63 16.11
N VAL A 138 -13.23 2.15 14.86
CA VAL A 138 -14.42 1.36 14.45
C VAL A 138 -14.44 0.00 15.15
N LEU A 139 -13.29 -0.65 15.35
CA LEU A 139 -13.19 -1.89 16.11
C LEU A 139 -13.61 -1.71 17.57
N ASP A 140 -13.12 -0.66 18.25
CA ASP A 140 -13.44 -0.40 19.66
C ASP A 140 -14.94 -0.10 19.87
N VAL A 141 -15.54 0.77 19.05
CA VAL A 141 -16.98 1.07 19.09
C VAL A 141 -17.82 -0.18 18.80
N THR A 142 -17.41 -0.99 17.81
CA THR A 142 -18.09 -2.26 17.48
C THR A 142 -18.02 -3.24 18.66
N ASN A 143 -16.88 -3.35 19.33
CA ASN A 143 -16.68 -4.21 20.49
C ASN A 143 -17.48 -3.75 21.71
N GLU A 144 -17.66 -2.44 21.92
CA GLU A 144 -18.50 -1.91 23.00
C GLU A 144 -19.98 -2.27 22.77
N VAL A 145 -20.53 -2.01 21.57
CA VAL A 145 -21.91 -2.38 21.21
C VAL A 145 -22.14 -3.89 21.34
N MET A 146 -21.27 -4.71 20.74
CA MET A 146 -21.32 -6.18 20.82
C MET A 146 -20.99 -6.74 22.22
N GLY A 147 -20.52 -5.90 23.14
CA GLY A 147 -20.31 -6.20 24.56
C GLY A 147 -21.53 -5.88 25.42
N LEU A 148 -22.31 -4.87 25.03
CA LEU A 148 -23.57 -4.48 25.69
C LEU A 148 -24.72 -5.43 25.30
N GLU A 149 -24.84 -5.83 24.03
CA GLU A 149 -25.89 -6.76 23.58
C GLU A 149 -25.79 -8.15 24.23
N ARG A 150 -24.59 -8.56 24.69
CA ARG A 150 -24.37 -9.85 25.39
C ARG A 150 -24.56 -9.78 26.91
N ARG A 151 -25.30 -8.78 27.41
CA ARG A 151 -25.61 -8.58 28.85
C ARG A 151 -27.11 -8.55 29.17
N PHE A 152 -27.96 -8.96 28.22
CA PHE A 152 -29.41 -9.05 28.36
C PHE A 152 -29.91 -10.46 28.02
#